data_AF-A0A1N7PBL1-F1
#
_entry.id   AF-A0A1N7PBL1-F1
#
_cell.length_a   1.000
_cell.length_b   1.000
_cell.length_c   1.000
_cell.angle_alpha   90.00
_cell.angle_beta   90.00
_cell.angle_gamma   90.00
#
_symmetry.space_group_name_H-M   'P 1'
#
loop_
_entity.id
_entity.type
_entity.pdbx_description
1 polymer ?
#
loop_
_entity_poly.entity_id
_entity_poly.type
_entity_poly.pdbx_seq_one_letter_code
_entity_poly.pdbx_strand_id
1 'polypeptide(L)'
;MTLSLEKIMSESEMATLGVSDMTDEQKQVLSNWAMEIYHMGRHVVSDIDTVKYDGRLIILDDGSRWEVEEFDTGTSDMWDFMDKVVVIDNEMYKLDDSEKVEVTQDFD
;
A
#
# COMPACT_ATOMS: atom_id res chain seq x y z
N MET A 1 -8.83 6.85 -11.91
CA MET A 1 -9.35 8.01 -11.15
C MET A 1 -8.22 9.01 -11.09
N THR A 2 -8.35 10.22 -11.64
CA THR A 2 -7.24 11.19 -11.65
C THR A 2 -7.23 12.02 -10.35
N LEU A 3 -6.09 12.14 -9.68
CA LEU A 3 -5.93 13.04 -8.53
C LEU A 3 -5.84 14.50 -9.01
N SER A 4 -6.50 15.42 -8.31
CA SER A 4 -6.28 16.84 -8.60
C SER A 4 -4.93 17.27 -8.02
N LEU A 5 -4.06 17.88 -8.83
CA LEU A 5 -2.75 18.38 -8.41
C LEU A 5 -2.86 19.39 -7.25
N GLU A 6 -3.93 20.18 -7.22
CA GLU A 6 -4.25 21.15 -6.16
C GLU A 6 -4.48 20.50 -4.78
N LYS A 7 -4.79 19.20 -4.76
CA LYS A 7 -5.00 18.44 -3.51
C LYS A 7 -3.72 17.80 -2.98
N ILE A 8 -2.67 17.73 -3.80
CA ILE A 8 -1.43 17.00 -3.48
C ILE A 8 -0.17 17.87 -3.53
N MET A 9 -0.26 19.09 -4.07
CA MET A 9 0.83 20.05 -4.12
C MET A 9 0.37 21.40 -3.55
N SER A 10 1.27 22.07 -2.82
CA SER A 10 1.07 23.44 -2.39
C SER A 10 1.14 24.43 -3.57
N GLU A 11 0.56 25.62 -3.38
CA GLU A 11 0.64 26.70 -4.39
C GLU A 11 2.09 27.06 -4.75
N SER A 12 3.01 27.06 -3.79
CA SER A 12 4.43 27.34 -4.04
C SER A 12 5.11 26.27 -4.89
N GLU A 13 4.78 24.99 -4.68
CA GLU A 13 5.32 23.89 -5.48
C GLU A 13 4.77 23.93 -6.90
N MET A 14 3.46 24.19 -7.04
CA MET A 14 2.82 24.34 -8.35
C MET A 14 3.41 25.52 -9.14
N ALA A 15 3.69 26.65 -8.48
CA ALA A 15 4.33 27.80 -9.10
C ALA A 15 5.79 27.50 -9.50
N THR A 16 6.55 26.83 -8.62
CA THR A 16 7.95 26.46 -8.89
C THR A 16 8.08 25.50 -10.08
N LEU A 17 7.13 24.56 -10.20
CA LEU A 17 7.10 23.58 -11.29
C LEU A 17 6.40 24.10 -12.55
N GLY A 18 5.81 25.29 -12.52
CA GLY A 18 5.10 25.87 -13.67
C GLY A 18 3.83 25.11 -14.05
N VAL A 19 3.15 24.51 -13.06
CA VAL A 19 1.95 23.67 -13.29
C VAL A 19 0.83 24.44 -13.99
N SER A 20 0.71 25.75 -13.74
CA SER A 20 -0.28 26.61 -14.42
C SER A 20 -0.12 26.64 -15.94
N ASP A 21 1.12 26.54 -16.42
CA ASP A 21 1.48 26.71 -17.82
C ASP A 21 1.52 25.35 -18.56
N MET A 22 1.36 24.24 -17.83
CA MET A 22 1.30 22.90 -18.37
C MET A 22 0.00 22.66 -19.15
N THR A 23 0.11 21.87 -20.22
CA THR A 23 -1.07 21.31 -20.92
C THR A 23 -1.82 20.33 -20.02
N ASP A 24 -3.06 20.03 -20.36
CA ASP A 24 -3.87 19.04 -19.62
C ASP A 24 -3.23 17.65 -19.63
N GLU A 25 -2.58 17.28 -20.74
CA GLU A 25 -1.85 16.01 -20.86
C GLU A 25 -0.65 15.95 -19.91
N GLN A 26 0.12 17.06 -19.80
CA GLN A 26 1.24 17.15 -18.86
C GLN A 26 0.77 17.08 -17.40
N LYS A 27 -0.34 17.76 -17.06
CA LYS A 27 -0.95 17.69 -15.73
C LYS A 27 -1.42 16.28 -15.40
N GLN A 28 -1.99 15.56 -16.37
CA GLN A 28 -2.41 14.18 -16.21
C GLN A 28 -1.22 13.24 -15.96
N VAL A 29 -0.11 13.39 -16.69
CA VAL A 29 1.12 12.61 -16.47
C VAL A 29 1.68 12.89 -15.07
N LEU A 30 1.76 14.15 -14.66
CA LEU A 30 2.24 14.53 -13.33
C LEU A 30 1.35 13.98 -12.20
N SER A 31 0.02 14.03 -12.38
CA SER A 31 -0.92 13.46 -11.43
C SER A 31 -0.78 11.95 -11.31
N ASN A 32 -0.60 11.24 -12.43
CA ASN A 32 -0.40 9.80 -12.41
C ASN A 32 0.90 9.44 -11.70
N TRP A 33 1.99 10.14 -12.00
CA TRP A 33 3.27 9.94 -11.32
C TRP A 33 3.18 10.21 -9.81
N ALA A 34 2.51 11.28 -9.39
CA ALA A 34 2.32 11.56 -7.97
C ALA A 34 1.44 10.50 -7.28
N MET A 35 0.48 9.93 -8.00
CA MET A 35 -0.32 8.81 -7.51
C MET A 35 0.55 7.57 -7.33
N GLU A 36 1.40 7.22 -8.29
CA GLU A 36 2.37 6.10 -8.17
C GLU A 36 3.26 6.27 -6.93
N ILE A 37 3.81 7.48 -6.72
CA ILE A 37 4.64 7.81 -5.55
C ILE A 37 3.86 7.67 -4.24
N TYR A 38 2.61 8.11 -4.21
CA TYR A 38 1.74 7.94 -3.05
C TYR A 38 1.49 6.47 -2.71
N HIS A 39 1.32 5.61 -3.72
CA HIS A 39 1.15 4.18 -3.53
C HIS A 39 2.45 3.52 -3.05
N MET A 40 3.60 3.88 -3.61
CA MET A 40 4.91 3.40 -3.15
C MET A 40 5.24 3.81 -1.70
N GLY A 41 4.76 4.97 -1.25
CA GLY A 41 5.06 5.51 0.08
C GLY A 41 4.19 4.99 1.23
N ARG A 42 3.09 4.26 0.96
CA ARG A 42 2.22 3.72 2.00
C ARG A 42 2.71 2.37 2.48
N HIS A 43 3.76 2.40 3.31
CA HIS A 43 4.08 1.24 4.13
C HIS A 43 3.04 1.14 5.25
N VAL A 44 2.36 0.00 5.33
CA VAL A 44 1.51 -0.32 6.49
C VAL A 44 2.38 -1.03 7.50
N VAL A 45 2.55 -0.45 8.70
CA VAL A 45 3.19 -1.13 9.83
C VAL A 45 2.11 -1.33 10.88
N SER A 46 1.73 -2.58 11.13
CA SER A 46 0.65 -2.92 12.06
C SER A 46 0.90 -4.29 12.70
N ASP A 47 0.17 -4.56 13.78
CA ASP A 47 0.04 -5.90 14.32
C ASP A 47 -1.09 -6.65 13.58
N ILE A 48 -0.96 -7.97 13.47
CA ILE A 48 -2.01 -8.86 12.93
C ILE A 48 -3.13 -8.99 13.96
N ASP A 49 -4.36 -8.68 13.54
CA ASP A 49 -5.59 -8.97 14.31
C ASP A 49 -6.00 -10.44 14.12
N THR A 50 -6.02 -10.93 12.87
CA THR A 50 -6.40 -12.32 12.59
C THR A 50 -5.92 -12.80 11.22
N VAL A 51 -5.51 -14.07 11.18
CA VAL A 51 -5.31 -14.85 9.95
C VAL A 51 -6.53 -15.75 9.73
N LYS A 52 -7.06 -15.79 8.51
CA LYS A 52 -8.27 -16.55 8.13
C LYS A 52 -8.04 -17.39 6.88
N TYR A 53 -8.90 -18.40 6.74
CA TYR A 53 -8.99 -19.25 5.55
C TYR A 53 -7.66 -19.93 5.20
N ASP A 54 -7.03 -20.55 6.20
CA ASP A 54 -5.78 -21.29 6.04
C ASP A 54 -4.66 -20.42 5.43
N GLY A 55 -4.40 -19.25 6.05
CA GLY A 55 -3.42 -18.26 5.61
C GLY A 55 -3.84 -17.30 4.49
N ARG A 56 -4.97 -17.52 3.82
CA ARG A 56 -5.33 -16.74 2.61
C ARG A 56 -5.71 -15.28 2.86
N LEU A 57 -6.16 -14.94 4.07
CA LEU A 57 -6.58 -13.58 4.39
C LEU A 57 -5.98 -13.14 5.73
N ILE A 58 -5.23 -12.05 5.70
CA ILE A 58 -4.68 -11.40 6.89
C ILE A 58 -5.44 -10.09 7.12
N ILE A 59 -5.91 -9.89 8.34
CA ILE A 59 -6.54 -8.65 8.80
C ILE A 59 -5.63 -8.02 9.84
N LEU A 60 -5.32 -6.74 9.66
CA LEU A 60 -4.46 -5.98 10.56
C LEU A 60 -5.30 -5.16 11.54
N ASP A 61 -4.71 -4.77 12.67
CA ASP A 61 -5.36 -3.95 13.72
C ASP A 61 -5.90 -2.60 13.21
N ASP A 62 -5.32 -2.06 12.13
CA ASP A 62 -5.83 -0.85 11.47
C ASP A 62 -7.11 -1.08 10.64
N GLY A 63 -7.58 -2.33 10.59
CA GLY A 63 -8.75 -2.79 9.85
C GLY A 63 -8.48 -3.11 8.38
N SER A 64 -7.25 -2.92 7.88
CA SER A 64 -6.89 -3.28 6.52
C SER A 64 -6.87 -4.80 6.33
N ARG A 65 -7.21 -5.22 5.11
CA ARG A 65 -7.38 -6.61 4.72
C ARG A 65 -6.47 -6.93 3.55
N TRP A 66 -5.80 -8.07 3.62
CA TRP A 66 -4.77 -8.45 2.66
C TRP A 66 -4.95 -9.91 2.26
N GLU A 67 -5.21 -10.12 0.99
CA GLU A 67 -5.26 -11.46 0.39
C GLU A 67 -3.83 -11.92 0.09
N VAL A 68 -3.50 -13.13 0.53
CA VAL A 68 -2.19 -13.75 0.34
C VAL A 68 -2.21 -14.62 -0.91
N GLU A 69 -1.16 -14.51 -1.74
CA GLU A 69 -1.00 -15.35 -2.93
C GLU A 69 -0.98 -16.85 -2.58
N GLU A 70 -1.55 -17.68 -3.45
CA GLU A 70 -1.84 -19.10 -3.15
C GLU A 70 -0.59 -19.90 -2.73
N PHE A 71 0.58 -19.57 -3.27
CA PHE A 71 1.83 -20.26 -2.95
C PHE A 71 2.38 -19.94 -1.55
N ASP A 72 1.99 -18.81 -0.98
CA ASP A 72 2.50 -18.30 0.30
C ASP A 72 1.54 -18.54 1.48
N THR A 73 0.35 -19.11 1.22
CA THR A 73 -0.66 -19.33 2.26
C THR A 73 -0.16 -20.25 3.38
N GLY A 74 0.69 -21.23 3.05
CA GLY A 74 1.30 -22.12 4.05
C GLY A 74 2.26 -21.41 5.00
N THR A 75 2.90 -20.32 4.56
CA THR A 75 3.77 -19.49 5.40
C THR A 75 2.92 -18.62 6.32
N SER A 76 1.95 -17.90 5.76
CA SER A 76 1.07 -17.01 6.51
C SER A 76 0.12 -17.74 7.47
N ASP A 77 -0.25 -19.00 7.22
CA ASP A 77 -1.02 -19.82 8.15
C ASP A 77 -0.27 -20.13 9.46
N MET A 78 1.06 -19.99 9.45
CA MET A 78 1.89 -20.13 10.65
C MET A 78 2.03 -18.83 11.44
N TRP A 79 1.50 -17.71 10.93
CA TRP A 79 1.51 -16.42 11.61
C TRP A 79 0.29 -16.31 12.53
N ASP A 80 0.44 -15.53 13.61
CA ASP A 80 -0.56 -15.47 14.68
C ASP A 80 -0.91 -14.02 15.05
N PHE A 81 -1.96 -13.89 15.86
CA PHE A 81 -2.36 -12.63 16.47
C PHE A 81 -1.19 -11.93 17.17
N MET A 82 -1.12 -10.61 17.04
CA MET A 82 -0.04 -9.72 17.54
C MET A 82 1.33 -9.86 16.85
N ASP A 83 1.49 -10.73 15.85
CA ASP A 83 2.69 -10.69 15.02
C ASP A 83 2.77 -9.32 14.32
N LYS A 84 3.95 -8.69 14.39
CA LYS A 84 4.15 -7.37 13.82
C LYS A 84 4.61 -7.50 12.38
N VAL A 85 3.90 -6.84 11.47
CA VAL A 85 4.18 -6.87 10.04
C VAL A 85 4.42 -5.49 9.45
N VAL A 86 5.13 -5.47 8.33
CA VAL A 86 5.16 -4.32 7.42
C VAL A 86 4.77 -4.74 6.01
N VAL A 87 3.92 -3.97 5.33
CA VAL A 87 3.60 -4.16 3.92
C VAL A 87 4.36 -3.15 3.07
N ILE A 88 5.13 -3.65 2.10
CA ILE A 88 5.95 -2.86 1.17
C ILE A 88 5.81 -3.50 -0.21
N ASP A 89 5.41 -2.72 -1.23
CA ASP A 89 5.36 -3.17 -2.63
C ASP A 89 4.71 -4.55 -2.83
N ASN A 90 3.49 -4.71 -2.30
CA ASN A 90 2.73 -5.97 -2.36
C ASN A 90 3.39 -7.16 -1.63
N GLU A 91 4.36 -6.92 -0.75
CA GLU A 91 4.93 -7.95 0.11
C GLU A 91 4.68 -7.59 1.58
N MET A 92 4.13 -8.53 2.33
CA MET A 92 3.99 -8.42 3.77
C MET A 92 5.15 -9.16 4.44
N TYR A 93 5.90 -8.46 5.28
CA TYR A 93 7.06 -8.97 6.01
C TYR A 93 6.71 -9.12 7.48
N LYS A 94 6.96 -10.30 8.05
CA LYS A 94 6.91 -10.53 9.48
C LYS A 94 8.23 -10.08 10.12
N LEU A 95 8.16 -9.09 11.01
CA LEU A 95 9.32 -8.31 11.44
C LEU A 95 10.26 -9.04 12.40
N ASP A 96 9.79 -10.09 13.07
CA ASP A 96 10.55 -10.86 14.06
C ASP A 96 11.22 -12.11 13.48
N ASP A 97 10.73 -12.64 12.35
CA ASP A 97 11.24 -13.91 11.78
C ASP A 97 11.73 -13.81 10.31
N SER A 98 11.78 -12.59 9.75
CA SER A 98 12.23 -12.35 8.36
C SER A 98 11.47 -13.14 7.27
N GLU A 99 10.31 -13.70 7.62
CA GLU A 99 9.40 -14.32 6.68
C GLU A 99 8.63 -13.24 5.90
N LYS A 100 8.24 -13.57 4.67
CA LYS A 100 7.40 -12.70 3.86
C LYS A 100 6.42 -13.49 3.01
N VAL A 101 5.34 -12.81 2.63
CA VAL A 101 4.33 -13.32 1.72
C VAL A 101 3.92 -12.24 0.73
N GLU A 102 3.62 -12.62 -0.51
CA GLU A 102 3.04 -11.73 -1.51
C GLU A 102 1.55 -11.50 -1.20
N VAL A 103 1.13 -10.23 -1.25
CA VAL A 103 -0.22 -9.79 -0.85
C VAL A 103 -0.81 -8.76 -1.80
N THR A 104 -2.13 -8.79 -1.91
CA THR A 104 -2.93 -7.73 -2.53
C THR A 104 -3.93 -7.17 -1.52
N GLN A 105 -4.09 -5.85 -1.49
CA GLN A 105 -5.05 -5.22 -0.60
C GLN A 105 -6.49 -5.50 -1.06
N ASP A 106 -7.30 -6.05 -0.15
CA ASP A 106 -8.73 -6.26 -0.33
C ASP A 106 -9.51 -5.03 0.17
N PHE A 107 -10.38 -4.48 -0.67
CA PHE A 107 -11.15 -3.25 -0.42
C PHE A 107 -12.65 -3.49 -0.22
N ASP A 108 -13.08 -4.74 0.01
CA ASP A 108 -14.49 -5.12 0.24
C ASP A 108 -15.24 -4.22 1.25
#